data_AF-A0AAU9MT20-F1
#
_entry.id   AF-A0AAU9MT20-F1
#
_cell.length_a   1.000
_cell.length_b   1.000
_cell.length_c   1.000
_cell.angle_alpha   90.00
_cell.angle_beta   90.00
_cell.angle_gamma   90.00
#
_symmetry.space_group_name_H-M   'P 1'
#
loop_
_entity.id
_entity.type
_entity.pdbx_description
1 polymer ?
#
loop_
_entity_poly.entity_id
_entity_poly.type
_entity_poly.pdbx_seq_one_letter_code
_entity_poly.pdbx_strand_id
1 'polypeptide(L)'
;MRVVCLYHMSWLVNAVCHGLGHQTWATTDLSRNIWWIGILSFGEGWHNNHHAFQYSAKFGLEWWQIDMTWYVIRLLETIGVATDVKRPYQIDIQRRIVCYKT
;
A
#
# COMPACT_ATOMS: atom_id res chain seq x y z
N MET A 1 -0.64 16.02 22.03
CA MET A 1 0.48 15.69 21.13
C MET A 1 0.26 14.41 20.31
N ARG A 2 0.02 13.23 20.92
CA ARG A 2 -0.16 11.94 20.18
C ARG A 2 -1.12 12.00 18.97
N VAL A 3 -2.37 12.40 19.19
CA VAL A 3 -3.40 12.42 18.12
C VAL A 3 -3.04 13.40 17.01
N VAL A 4 -2.45 14.54 17.37
CA VAL A 4 -1.97 15.55 16.40
C VAL A 4 -0.90 14.93 15.51
N CYS A 5 0.10 14.25 16.06
CA CYS A 5 1.14 13.56 15.29
C CYS A 5 0.55 12.51 14.34
N LEU A 6 -0.42 11.72 14.81
CA LEU A 6 -1.08 10.70 13.98
C LEU A 6 -1.77 11.32 12.76
N TYR A 7 -2.58 12.36 12.95
CA TYR A 7 -3.23 13.05 11.83
C TYR A 7 -2.23 13.68 10.87
N HIS A 8 -1.17 14.31 11.39
CA HIS A 8 -0.13 14.89 10.53
C HIS A 8 0.58 13.81 9.70
N MET A 9 0.83 12.62 10.25
CA MET A 9 1.40 11.51 9.47
C MET A 9 0.44 11.04 8.37
N SER A 10 -0.86 10.88 8.66
CA SER A 10 -1.84 10.49 7.65
C SER A 10 -1.95 11.51 6.52
N TRP A 11 -2.01 12.81 6.85
CA TRP A 11 -2.04 13.87 5.84
C TRP A 11 -0.72 13.99 5.07
N LEU A 12 0.42 13.78 5.73
CA LEU A 12 1.73 13.75 5.09
C LEU A 12 1.80 12.65 4.02
N VAL A 13 1.35 11.43 4.33
CA VAL A 13 1.29 10.35 3.35
C VAL A 13 0.45 10.78 2.16
N ASN A 14 -0.77 11.27 2.39
CA ASN A 14 -1.65 11.70 1.31
C ASN A 14 -1.02 12.79 0.43
N ALA A 15 -0.40 13.80 1.04
CA ALA A 15 0.23 14.89 0.29
C ALA A 15 1.45 14.42 -0.52
N VAL A 16 2.33 13.63 0.10
CA VAL A 16 3.62 13.23 -0.49
C VAL A 16 3.41 12.13 -1.52
N CYS A 17 2.60 11.11 -1.22
CA CYS A 17 2.37 9.98 -2.12
C CYS A 17 1.44 10.31 -3.30
N HIS A 18 0.73 11.43 -3.31
CA HIS A 18 0.07 11.94 -4.52
C HIS A 18 0.93 12.92 -5.33
N GLY A 19 2.07 13.33 -4.80
CA GLY A 19 2.98 14.30 -5.43
C GLY A 19 4.29 13.70 -5.95
N LEU A 20 4.85 12.70 -5.27
CA LEU A 20 6.19 12.15 -5.53
C LEU A 20 6.16 10.62 -5.60
N GLY A 21 7.18 10.01 -6.19
CA GLY A 21 7.33 8.56 -6.25
C GLY A 21 7.00 7.94 -7.61
N HIS A 22 6.71 6.66 -7.61
CA HIS A 22 6.52 5.87 -8.83
C HIS A 22 5.12 5.25 -8.90
N GLN A 23 4.50 5.26 -10.07
CA GLN A 23 3.18 4.68 -10.31
C GLN A 23 3.33 3.36 -11.08
N THR A 24 3.12 2.25 -10.38
CA THR A 24 3.27 0.89 -10.93
C THR A 24 1.95 0.37 -11.51
N TRP A 25 0.83 0.84 -10.97
CA TRP A 25 -0.52 0.40 -11.31
C TRP A 25 -1.37 1.54 -11.84
N ALA A 26 -2.17 1.23 -12.87
CA ALA A 26 -3.14 2.11 -13.45
C ALA A 26 -4.27 2.37 -12.44
N THR A 27 -4.28 3.60 -11.92
CA THR A 27 -5.32 4.13 -11.05
C THR A 27 -5.92 5.39 -11.69
N THR A 28 -7.10 5.80 -11.26
CA THR A 28 -7.75 7.04 -11.75
C THR A 28 -7.20 8.30 -11.10
N ASP A 29 -6.25 8.17 -10.20
CA ASP A 29 -5.65 9.25 -9.43
C ASP A 29 -4.12 9.30 -9.60
N LEU A 30 -3.51 10.24 -8.88
CA LEU A 30 -2.06 10.48 -8.91
C LEU A 30 -1.31 9.72 -7.81
N SER A 31 -1.89 8.66 -7.24
CA SER A 31 -1.25 7.88 -6.17
C SER A 31 0.05 7.26 -6.66
N ARG A 32 1.10 7.30 -5.84
CA ARG A 32 2.45 6.84 -6.14
C ARG A 32 3.05 6.11 -4.94
N ASN A 33 3.91 5.15 -5.24
CA ASN A 33 4.68 4.38 -4.28
C ASN A 33 5.97 5.12 -3.91
N ILE A 34 6.24 5.22 -2.60
CA ILE A 34 7.46 5.80 -2.04
C ILE A 34 7.97 4.91 -0.90
N TRP A 35 9.11 4.26 -1.13
CA TRP A 35 9.62 3.21 -0.23
C TRP A 35 9.96 3.71 1.19
N TRP A 36 10.53 4.90 1.33
CA TRP A 36 10.90 5.44 2.64
C TRP A 36 9.69 5.93 3.43
N ILE A 37 8.65 6.44 2.75
CA ILE A 37 7.34 6.68 3.39
C ILE A 37 6.76 5.34 3.84
N GLY A 38 6.88 4.29 3.04
CA GLY A 38 6.41 2.94 3.40
C GLY A 38 6.96 2.48 4.75
N ILE A 39 8.24 2.72 5.02
CA ILE A 39 8.86 2.38 6.31
C ILE A 39 8.35 3.30 7.43
N LEU A 40 8.31 4.62 7.20
CA LEU A 40 7.91 5.62 8.20
C LEU A 40 6.43 5.51 8.62
N SER A 41 5.59 5.09 7.68
CA SER A 41 4.13 5.01 7.83
C SER A 41 3.61 3.58 7.94
N PHE A 42 4.47 2.62 8.29
CA PHE A 42 4.10 1.23 8.53
C PHE A 42 3.45 0.50 7.33
N GLY A 43 3.69 0.97 6.10
CA GLY A 43 3.21 0.38 4.85
C GLY A 43 2.43 1.33 3.94
N GLU A 44 1.91 2.45 4.47
CA GLU A 44 1.02 3.37 3.73
C GLU A 44 1.69 4.06 2.53
N GLY A 45 3.03 4.09 2.50
CA GLY A 45 3.80 4.62 1.38
C GLY A 45 3.71 3.80 0.09
N TRP A 46 3.20 2.57 0.14
CA TRP A 46 2.81 1.80 -1.06
C TRP A 46 1.44 2.25 -1.57
N HIS A 47 1.27 3.57 -1.70
CA HIS A 47 -0.01 4.23 -1.87
C HIS A 47 -0.66 3.89 -3.21
N ASN A 48 0.13 3.79 -4.28
CA ASN A 48 -0.39 3.36 -5.57
C ASN A 48 -0.86 1.91 -5.56
N ASN A 49 -0.16 1.02 -4.85
CA ASN A 49 -0.63 -0.35 -4.66
C ASN A 49 -1.96 -0.38 -3.91
N HIS A 50 -2.07 0.39 -2.82
CA HIS A 50 -3.30 0.48 -2.04
C HIS A 50 -4.47 0.99 -2.88
N HIS A 51 -4.27 2.05 -3.67
CA HIS A 51 -5.31 2.60 -4.53
C HIS A 51 -5.68 1.69 -5.70
N ALA A 52 -4.74 0.88 -6.21
CA ALA A 52 -5.03 -0.10 -7.23
C ALA A 52 -5.85 -1.29 -6.71
N PHE A 53 -5.60 -1.71 -5.47
CA PHE A 53 -6.24 -2.86 -4.83
C PHE A 53 -6.76 -2.51 -3.43
N GLN A 54 -7.72 -1.59 -3.36
CA GLN A 54 -8.27 -1.08 -2.09
C GLN A 54 -8.85 -2.17 -1.17
N TYR A 55 -9.27 -3.30 -1.76
CA TYR A 55 -9.79 -4.46 -1.03
C TYR A 55 -8.68 -5.32 -0.40
N SER A 56 -7.42 -5.14 -0.81
CA SER A 56 -6.29 -5.94 -0.35
C SER A 56 -5.86 -5.52 1.04
N ALA A 57 -5.68 -6.50 1.92
CA ALA A 57 -5.06 -6.28 3.24
C ALA A 57 -3.54 -6.04 3.17
N LYS A 58 -2.92 -6.32 2.01
CA LYS A 58 -1.49 -6.16 1.74
C LYS A 58 -1.27 -4.94 0.87
N PHE A 59 -0.48 -3.97 1.33
CA PHE A 59 -0.11 -2.78 0.55
C PHE A 59 1.19 -3.03 -0.21
N GLY A 60 2.20 -3.66 0.42
CA GLY A 60 3.44 -4.05 -0.25
C GLY A 60 3.24 -5.28 -1.14
N LEU A 61 3.11 -5.13 -2.46
CA LEU A 61 2.85 -6.24 -3.38
C LEU A 61 4.12 -6.97 -3.83
N GLU A 62 5.22 -6.26 -3.97
CA GLU A 62 6.54 -6.82 -4.32
C GLU A 62 7.27 -7.39 -3.09
N TRP A 63 8.20 -8.31 -3.31
CA TRP A 63 8.94 -8.99 -2.23
C TRP A 63 9.80 -8.05 -1.38
N TRP A 64 10.30 -6.95 -1.96
CA TRP A 64 11.15 -5.96 -1.30
C TRP A 64 10.35 -4.84 -0.60
N GLN A 65 9.03 -4.81 -0.79
CA GLN A 65 8.16 -3.77 -0.23
C GLN A 65 7.82 -4.10 1.22
N ILE A 66 8.51 -3.45 2.15
CA ILE A 66 8.31 -3.62 3.60
C ILE A 66 6.95 -3.04 3.99
N ASP A 67 6.10 -3.88 4.56
CA ASP A 67 4.74 -3.55 5.00
C ASP A 67 4.52 -4.13 6.39
N MET A 68 4.73 -3.29 7.41
CA MET A 68 4.63 -3.72 8.81
C MET A 68 3.19 -4.09 9.18
N THR A 69 2.21 -3.37 8.63
CA THR A 69 0.79 -3.65 8.84
C THR A 69 0.43 -5.03 8.28
N TRP A 70 0.92 -5.37 7.09
CA TRP A 70 0.75 -6.71 6.52
C TRP A 70 1.36 -7.81 7.39
N TYR A 71 2.53 -7.59 7.99
CA TYR A 71 3.14 -8.59 8.87
C TYR A 71 2.29 -8.83 10.12
N VAL A 72 1.70 -7.79 10.70
CA VAL A 72 0.75 -7.93 11.82
C VAL A 72 -0.51 -8.69 11.40
N ILE A 73 -1.11 -8.34 10.25
CA ILE A 73 -2.27 -9.05 9.72
C ILE A 73 -1.95 -10.52 9.47
N ARG A 74 -0.77 -10.81 8.92
CA ARG A 74 -0.32 -12.18 8.69
C ARG A 74 -0.13 -12.96 9.97
N LEU A 75 0.43 -12.35 11.01
CA LEU A 75 0.52 -12.97 12.32
C LEU A 75 -0.88 -13.33 12.84
N LEU A 76 -1.82 -12.38 12.79
CA LEU A 76 -3.21 -12.60 13.20
C LEU A 76 -3.91 -13.68 12.37
N GLU A 77 -3.61 -13.76 11.07
CA GLU A 77 -4.10 -14.81 10.17
C GLU A 77 -3.55 -16.19 10.58
N THR A 78 -2.25 -16.27 10.90
CA THR A 78 -1.62 -17.55 11.29
C THR A 78 -2.12 -18.10 12.61
N ILE A 79 -2.50 -17.23 13.57
CA ILE A 79 -3.09 -17.66 14.84
C ILE A 79 -4.62 -17.84 14.76
N GLY A 80 -5.22 -17.68 13.58
CA GLY A 80 -6.66 -17.90 13.35
C GLY A 80 -7.58 -16.76 13.80
N VAL A 81 -7.04 -15.60 14.18
CA VAL A 81 -7.84 -14.43 14.58
C VAL A 81 -8.40 -13.71 13.34
N ALA A 82 -7.61 -13.61 12.28
CA ALA A 82 -8.05 -13.07 10.99
C ALA A 82 -8.30 -14.23 10.01
N THR A 83 -9.53 -14.38 9.54
CA THR A 83 -9.93 -15.56 8.75
C THR A 83 -10.22 -15.28 7.28
N ASP A 84 -10.67 -14.07 6.93
CA ASP A 84 -10.99 -13.68 5.54
C ASP A 84 -10.05 -12.60 4.99
N VAL A 85 -8.74 -12.86 5.04
CA VAL A 85 -7.72 -11.89 4.60
C VAL A 85 -7.63 -11.87 3.07
N LYS A 86 -8.06 -10.77 2.46
CA LYS A 86 -8.04 -10.59 1.00
C LYS A 86 -6.65 -10.16 0.50
N ARG A 87 -6.27 -10.69 -0.66
CA ARG A 87 -5.05 -10.35 -1.43
C ARG A 87 -5.44 -10.16 -2.90
N PRO A 88 -4.64 -9.42 -3.69
CA PRO A 88 -4.95 -9.22 -5.10
C PRO A 88 -4.93 -10.55 -5.86
N TYR A 89 -5.95 -10.78 -6.68
CA TYR A 89 -5.94 -11.91 -7.60
C TYR A 89 -5.00 -11.63 -8.78
N GLN A 90 -4.39 -12.68 -9.33
CA GLN A 90 -3.48 -12.54 -10.47
C GLN A 90 -4.16 -11.86 -11.67
N ILE A 91 -5.45 -12.11 -11.88
CA ILE A 91 -6.24 -11.46 -12.94
C ILE A 91 -6.33 -9.94 -12.77
N ASP A 92 -6.45 -9.46 -11.53
CA ASP A 92 -6.55 -8.03 -11.24
C ASP A 92 -5.18 -7.35 -11.41
N ILE A 93 -4.11 -8.04 -11.02
CA ILE A 93 -2.72 -7.60 -11.25
C ILE A 93 -2.47 -7.37 -12.74
N GLN A 94 -2.80 -8.34 -13.58
CA GLN A 94 -2.60 -8.24 -15.04
C GLN A 94 -3.40 -7.09 -15.68
N ARG A 95 -4.60 -6.80 -15.16
CA ARG A 95 -5.45 -5.72 -15.68
C ARG A 95 -4.94 -4.33 -15.32
N ARG A 96 -4.28 -4.20 -14.17
CA ARG A 96 -3.91 -2.89 -13.60
C ARG A 96 -2.43 -2.56 -13.76
N ILE A 97 -1.60 -3.47 -14.24
CA ILE A 97 -0.18 -3.16 -14.45
C ILE A 97 -0.04 -2.00 -15.45
N VAL A 98 0.71 -0.96 -15.09
CA VAL A 98 1.08 0.07 -16.07
C VAL A 98 2.07 -0.58 -17.02
N CYS A 99 1.57 -0.94 -18.20
CA CYS A 99 2.45 -1.36 -19.29
C CYS A 99 3.17 -0.09 -19.77
N TYR A 100 4.40 0.13 -19.31
CA TYR A 100 5.30 1.03 -19.99
C TYR A 100 5.54 0.42 -21.38
N LYS A 101 4.78 0.90 -22.38
CA LYS A 101 5.15 0.67 -23.78
C LYS A 101 6.55 1.26 -23.97
N THR A 102 7.56 0.40 -24.01
CA THR A 102 8.82 0.67 -24.70
C THR A 102 8.59 0.69 -26.19
#